data_AF-A0A3M5SRK7-F1
#
_entry.id   AF-A0A3M5SRK7-F1
#
_cell.length_a   1.000
_cell.length_b   1.000
_cell.length_c   1.000
_cell.angle_alpha   90.00
_cell.angle_beta   90.00
_cell.angle_gamma   90.00
#
_symmetry.space_group_name_H-M   'P 1'
#
loop_
_entity.id
_entity.type
_entity.pdbx_description
1 polymer ?
#
loop_
_entity_poly.entity_id
_entity_poly.type
_entity_poly.pdbx_seq_one_letter_code
_entity_poly.pdbx_strand_id
1 'polypeptide(L)'
;MTTSKAPAAAFVLTIGLLLIQRMSWTCRTLCVLVVCIGLLLPTLGLVLSPDAHTVSSGGSLASLYDRMINTWPTLIDAMSREGWMISGAGFGMVGSTMAIFPVQGAGVFLGMDSSALYLWAMLGVVGLLLYGLQIPLLFRLLDDPSRVGRMLLAISFCWCLISWTTDMFEVAVANLFVGLAIGYVIARSEEASQGHSPALQLITHAEPR
;
A
#
# COMPACT_ATOMS: atom_id res chain seq x y z
N MET A 1 -20.05 -3.20 20.75
CA MET A 1 -18.78 -3.81 20.30
C MET A 1 -18.79 -3.91 18.79
N THR A 2 -18.10 -2.99 18.13
CA THR A 2 -18.01 -2.86 16.66
C THR A 2 -16.69 -3.48 16.21
N THR A 3 -16.65 -4.81 16.04
CA THR A 3 -15.52 -5.45 15.40
C THR A 3 -15.50 -5.01 13.93
N SER A 4 -14.47 -4.26 13.54
CA SER A 4 -14.31 -3.83 12.16
C SER A 4 -14.25 -5.09 11.28
N LYS A 5 -15.19 -5.18 10.33
CA LYS A 5 -15.25 -6.32 9.40
C LYS A 5 -14.18 -6.23 8.32
N ALA A 6 -13.52 -5.06 8.19
CA ALA A 6 -12.51 -4.78 7.18
C ALA A 6 -11.23 -5.64 7.34
N PRO A 7 -10.59 -5.75 8.53
CA PRO A 7 -9.48 -6.69 8.72
C PRO A 7 -9.89 -8.15 8.50
N ALA A 8 -11.08 -8.55 8.96
CA ALA A 8 -11.59 -9.90 8.74
C ALA A 8 -11.74 -10.21 7.24
N ALA A 9 -12.33 -9.28 6.46
CA ALA A 9 -12.44 -9.40 5.02
C ALA A 9 -11.07 -9.45 4.34
N ALA A 10 -10.10 -8.65 4.80
CA ALA A 10 -8.74 -8.68 4.29
C ALA A 10 -8.07 -10.04 4.51
N PHE A 11 -8.26 -10.66 5.69
CA PHE A 11 -7.80 -12.02 5.96
C PHE A 11 -8.46 -13.06 5.05
N VAL A 12 -9.78 -13.00 4.86
CA VAL A 12 -10.50 -13.94 3.98
C VAL A 12 -10.01 -13.82 2.53
N LEU A 13 -9.84 -12.60 2.02
CA LEU A 13 -9.31 -12.36 0.68
C LEU A 13 -7.86 -12.85 0.53
N THR A 14 -7.04 -12.66 1.56
CA THR A 14 -5.66 -13.17 1.59
C THR A 14 -5.63 -14.69 1.55
N ILE A 15 -6.50 -15.37 2.32
CA ILE A 15 -6.65 -16.83 2.26
C ILE A 15 -7.11 -17.27 0.87
N GLY A 16 -8.08 -16.57 0.27
CA GLY A 16 -8.53 -16.84 -1.09
C GLY A 16 -7.41 -16.74 -2.12
N LEU A 17 -6.54 -15.72 -2.01
CA LEU A 17 -5.37 -15.57 -2.86
C LEU A 17 -4.39 -16.74 -2.71
N LEU A 18 -4.13 -17.19 -1.47
CA LEU A 18 -3.26 -18.34 -1.21
C LEU A 18 -3.84 -19.65 -1.75
N LEU A 19 -5.16 -19.82 -1.72
CA LEU A 19 -5.83 -21.00 -2.29
C LEU A 19 -5.75 -21.04 -3.83
N ILE A 20 -5.77 -19.87 -4.47
CA ILE A 20 -5.78 -19.73 -5.94
C ILE A 20 -4.36 -19.48 -6.48
N GLN A 21 -3.32 -19.56 -5.64
CA GLN A 21 -1.92 -19.24 -6.01
C GLN A 21 -1.38 -20.05 -7.20
N ARG A 22 -1.99 -21.20 -7.53
CA ARG A 22 -1.66 -21.98 -8.75
C ARG A 22 -2.05 -21.28 -10.06
N MET A 23 -2.95 -20.30 -10.04
CA MET A 23 -3.34 -19.50 -11.20
C MET A 23 -2.62 -18.15 -11.17
N SER A 24 -1.36 -18.16 -11.61
CA SER A 24 -0.46 -17.00 -11.55
C SER A 24 -1.02 -15.74 -12.21
N TRP A 25 -1.73 -15.88 -13.35
CA TRP A 25 -2.38 -14.75 -14.02
C TRP A 25 -3.46 -14.09 -13.19
N THR A 26 -4.35 -14.89 -12.58
CA THR A 26 -5.44 -14.38 -11.73
C THR A 26 -4.90 -13.68 -10.48
N CYS A 27 -3.87 -14.24 -9.85
CA CYS A 27 -3.22 -13.61 -8.69
C CYS A 27 -2.51 -12.31 -9.07
N ARG A 28 -1.84 -12.24 -10.23
CA ARG A 28 -1.22 -11.00 -10.71
C ARG A 28 -2.26 -9.92 -10.99
N THR A 29 -3.35 -10.26 -11.67
CA THR A 29 -4.45 -9.30 -11.90
C THR A 29 -5.07 -8.82 -10.59
N LEU A 30 -5.22 -9.72 -9.61
CA LEU A 30 -5.77 -9.38 -8.30
C LEU A 30 -4.85 -8.44 -7.52
N CYS A 31 -3.54 -8.68 -7.51
CA CYS A 31 -2.57 -7.78 -6.86
C CYS A 31 -2.58 -6.38 -7.48
N VAL A 32 -2.61 -6.28 -8.82
CA VAL A 32 -2.71 -4.98 -9.51
C VAL A 32 -4.02 -4.29 -9.15
N LEU A 33 -5.13 -5.00 -9.24
CA LEU A 33 -6.46 -4.46 -8.94
C LEU A 33 -6.53 -3.94 -7.50
N VAL A 34 -5.98 -4.68 -6.55
CA VAL A 34 -6.00 -4.28 -5.13
C VAL A 34 -5.19 -3.00 -4.88
N VAL A 35 -4.01 -2.87 -5.48
CA VAL A 35 -3.20 -1.64 -5.36
C VAL A 35 -3.89 -0.48 -6.09
N CYS A 36 -4.42 -0.70 -7.30
CA CYS A 36 -5.13 0.32 -8.05
C CYS A 36 -6.38 0.83 -7.33
N ILE A 37 -7.15 -0.05 -6.68
CA ILE A 37 -8.29 0.37 -5.86
C ILE A 37 -7.82 1.23 -4.69
N GLY A 38 -6.75 0.85 -4.00
CA GLY A 38 -6.18 1.66 -2.91
C GLY A 38 -5.76 3.07 -3.35
N LEU A 39 -5.21 3.20 -4.56
CA LEU A 39 -4.85 4.49 -5.16
C LEU A 39 -6.06 5.32 -5.59
N LEU A 40 -7.07 4.66 -6.15
CA LEU A 40 -8.24 5.34 -6.73
C LEU A 40 -9.29 5.71 -5.68
N LEU A 41 -9.40 4.94 -4.59
CA LEU A 41 -10.39 5.15 -3.52
C LEU A 41 -10.45 6.60 -3.03
N PRO A 42 -9.32 7.25 -2.68
CA PRO A 42 -9.31 8.65 -2.28
C PRO A 42 -9.84 9.62 -3.35
N THR A 43 -9.51 9.35 -4.62
CA THR A 43 -9.94 10.18 -5.75
C THR A 43 -11.40 9.95 -6.14
N LEU A 44 -11.92 8.74 -5.90
CA LEU A 44 -13.32 8.41 -6.16
C LEU A 44 -14.27 9.21 -5.27
N GLY A 45 -13.85 9.59 -4.06
CA GLY A 45 -14.62 10.50 -3.20
C GLY A 45 -14.80 11.92 -3.75
N LEU A 46 -14.00 12.32 -4.74
CA LEU A 46 -14.16 13.60 -5.43
C LEU A 46 -15.11 13.51 -6.63
N VAL A 47 -15.17 12.35 -7.29
CA VAL A 47 -15.86 12.18 -8.58
C VAL A 47 -17.28 11.64 -8.40
N LEU A 48 -17.42 10.66 -7.51
CA LEU A 48 -18.72 10.19 -7.08
C LEU A 48 -19.12 11.15 -5.97
N SER A 49 -19.95 12.16 -6.26
CA SER A 49 -20.70 12.89 -5.24
C SER A 49 -21.81 11.96 -4.76
N PRO A 50 -21.58 11.15 -3.71
CA PRO A 50 -22.44 10.02 -3.43
C PRO A 50 -23.68 10.57 -2.70
N ASP A 51 -24.88 10.33 -3.22
CA ASP A 51 -26.12 10.78 -2.58
C ASP A 51 -26.14 10.42 -1.09
N ALA A 52 -26.41 11.42 -0.24
CA ALA A 52 -26.42 11.32 1.23
C ALA A 52 -27.39 10.24 1.77
N HIS A 53 -28.28 9.71 0.93
CA HIS A 53 -29.28 8.70 1.28
C HIS A 53 -28.72 7.28 1.49
N THR A 54 -27.56 6.93 0.96
CA THR A 54 -26.94 5.61 1.18
C THR A 54 -26.09 5.54 2.46
N VAL A 55 -25.70 6.68 3.04
CA VAL A 55 -25.05 6.78 4.37
C VAL A 55 -25.96 6.19 5.47
N SER A 56 -27.28 6.34 5.32
CA SER A 56 -28.28 5.94 6.32
C SER A 56 -28.49 4.41 6.43
N SER A 57 -27.91 3.61 5.54
CA SER A 57 -28.20 2.16 5.46
C SER A 57 -27.51 1.29 6.52
N GLY A 58 -26.61 1.82 7.34
CA GLY A 58 -25.94 1.06 8.41
C GLY A 58 -25.16 -0.18 7.91
N GLY A 59 -24.83 -0.23 6.62
CA GLY A 59 -24.17 -1.38 5.98
C GLY A 59 -22.70 -1.54 6.39
N SER A 60 -22.09 -2.68 6.03
CA SER A 60 -20.69 -3.00 6.43
C SER A 60 -19.63 -2.05 5.87
N LEU A 61 -20.00 -1.15 4.95
CA LEU A 61 -19.17 -0.15 4.32
C LEU A 61 -19.46 1.28 4.81
N ALA A 62 -20.31 1.47 5.83
CA ALA A 62 -20.70 2.80 6.31
C ALA A 62 -19.49 3.66 6.72
N SER A 63 -18.47 3.08 7.35
CA SER A 63 -17.23 3.79 7.71
C SER A 63 -16.36 4.13 6.50
N LEU A 64 -16.31 3.28 5.47
CA LEU A 64 -15.64 3.61 4.21
C LEU A 64 -16.35 4.77 3.52
N TYR A 65 -17.68 4.74 3.53
CA TYR A 65 -18.52 5.75 2.89
C TYR A 65 -18.41 7.12 3.57
N ASP A 66 -18.42 7.13 4.90
CA ASP A 66 -18.19 8.36 5.69
C ASP A 66 -16.85 9.02 5.36
N ARG A 67 -15.77 8.22 5.27
CA ARG A 67 -14.44 8.71 4.88
C ARG A 67 -14.41 9.28 3.47
N MET A 68 -15.07 8.61 2.53
CA MET A 68 -15.11 9.00 1.13
C MET A 68 -15.88 10.31 0.90
N ILE A 69 -16.87 10.62 1.75
CA ILE A 69 -17.69 11.84 1.65
C ILE A 69 -17.12 12.99 2.46
N ASN A 70 -16.71 12.73 3.69
CA ASN A 70 -16.40 13.79 4.66
C ASN A 70 -14.90 14.00 4.85
N THR A 71 -14.12 12.91 4.96
CA THR A 71 -12.70 13.01 5.33
C THR A 71 -11.79 13.28 4.14
N TRP A 72 -11.87 12.43 3.11
CA TRP A 72 -10.94 12.48 1.97
C TRP A 72 -11.11 13.73 1.10
N PRO A 73 -12.34 14.17 0.75
CA PRO A 73 -12.51 15.38 -0.06
C PRO A 73 -12.03 16.64 0.65
N THR A 74 -12.30 16.77 1.95
CA THR A 74 -11.85 17.92 2.77
C THR A 74 -10.33 18.03 2.79
N LEU A 75 -9.64 16.90 2.90
CA LEU A 75 -8.17 16.87 2.89
C LEU A 75 -7.63 17.24 1.50
N ILE A 76 -8.22 16.74 0.43
CA ILE A 76 -7.79 17.07 -0.92
C ILE A 76 -8.08 18.54 -1.27
N ASP A 77 -9.21 19.10 -0.81
CA ASP A 77 -9.50 20.52 -0.96
C ASP A 77 -8.47 21.39 -0.21
N ALA A 78 -8.09 20.98 1.01
CA ALA A 78 -7.01 21.65 1.74
C ALA A 78 -5.67 21.58 1.00
N MET A 79 -5.29 20.42 0.45
CA MET A 79 -4.07 20.28 -0.37
C MET A 79 -4.13 21.12 -1.65
N SER A 80 -5.31 21.24 -2.27
CA SER A 80 -5.54 22.04 -3.47
C SER A 80 -5.38 23.53 -3.20
N ARG A 81 -6.00 24.02 -2.12
CA ARG A 81 -5.92 25.43 -1.69
C ARG A 81 -4.49 25.87 -1.38
N GLU A 82 -3.70 24.99 -0.77
CA GLU A 82 -2.30 25.26 -0.42
C GLU A 82 -1.33 25.00 -1.60
N GLY A 83 -1.82 24.50 -2.74
CA GLY A 83 -0.99 24.19 -3.91
C GLY A 83 -0.09 22.96 -3.76
N TRP A 84 -0.35 22.11 -2.76
CA TRP A 84 0.47 20.95 -2.40
C TRP A 84 0.09 19.66 -3.12
N MET A 85 -0.85 19.71 -4.07
CA MET A 85 -1.28 18.52 -4.82
C MET A 85 -0.13 17.80 -5.55
N ILE A 86 0.89 18.54 -5.98
CA ILE A 86 2.01 17.98 -6.76
C ILE A 86 3.21 17.65 -5.87
N SER A 87 3.61 18.58 -4.99
CA SER A 87 4.81 18.46 -4.14
C SER A 87 4.57 17.70 -2.84
N GLY A 88 3.33 17.66 -2.36
CA GLY A 88 3.02 17.32 -0.98
C GLY A 88 3.30 18.49 -0.03
N ALA A 89 2.79 18.36 1.19
CA ALA A 89 2.98 19.27 2.32
C ALA A 89 4.37 19.09 2.98
N GLY A 90 5.02 17.95 2.75
CA GLY A 90 6.33 17.62 3.28
C GLY A 90 6.31 16.86 4.61
N PHE A 91 7.52 16.52 5.09
CA PHE A 91 7.71 15.83 6.36
C PHE A 91 7.30 16.73 7.53
N GLY A 92 6.65 16.14 8.54
CA GLY A 92 6.21 16.88 9.73
C GLY A 92 4.84 17.53 9.58
N MET A 93 4.31 17.65 8.36
CA MET A 93 3.04 18.30 8.05
C MET A 93 1.85 17.34 8.00
N VAL A 94 2.05 16.07 8.37
CA VAL A 94 1.02 15.03 8.28
C VAL A 94 1.16 13.97 9.38
N GLY A 95 0.03 13.40 9.80
CA GLY A 95 0.00 12.30 10.77
C GLY A 95 0.37 12.70 12.20
N SER A 96 1.00 11.79 12.94
CA SER A 96 1.33 11.99 14.36
C SER A 96 2.32 13.13 14.61
N THR A 97 3.18 13.42 13.63
CA THR A 97 4.12 14.55 13.71
C THR A 97 3.40 15.90 13.83
N MET A 98 2.31 16.09 13.10
CA MET A 98 1.41 17.26 13.23
C MET A 98 0.66 17.28 14.55
N ALA A 99 0.37 16.12 15.14
CA ALA A 99 -0.26 16.06 16.46
C ALA A 99 0.69 16.52 17.57
N ILE A 100 1.99 16.25 17.43
CA ILE A 100 3.02 16.64 18.39
C ILE A 100 3.46 18.10 18.17
N PHE A 101 3.57 18.54 16.92
CA PHE A 101 3.98 19.88 16.53
C PHE A 101 2.92 20.55 15.66
N PRO A 102 1.81 21.03 16.26
CA PRO A 102 0.68 21.56 15.51
C PRO A 102 1.01 22.88 14.82
N VAL A 103 0.82 22.92 13.50
CA VAL A 103 0.85 24.14 12.70
C VAL A 103 -0.56 24.72 12.59
N GLN A 104 -0.71 26.02 12.86
CA GLN A 104 -2.01 26.69 12.79
C GLN A 104 -2.62 26.56 11.38
N GLY A 105 -3.89 26.19 11.30
CA GLY A 105 -4.62 26.00 10.04
C GLY A 105 -4.43 24.61 9.38
N ALA A 106 -3.45 23.81 9.81
CA ALA A 106 -3.13 22.52 9.20
C ALA A 106 -3.72 21.30 9.94
N GLY A 107 -4.70 21.51 10.84
CA GLY A 107 -5.32 20.44 11.63
C GLY A 107 -6.05 19.36 10.80
N VAL A 108 -6.40 19.68 9.55
CA VAL A 108 -7.02 18.74 8.60
C VAL A 108 -6.09 17.56 8.26
N PHE A 109 -4.77 17.76 8.35
CA PHE A 109 -3.76 16.76 8.01
C PHE A 109 -3.45 15.74 9.13
N LEU A 110 -4.15 15.84 10.25
CA LEU A 110 -3.94 15.00 11.42
C LEU A 110 -4.69 13.64 11.30
N GLY A 111 -5.86 13.64 10.65
CA GLY A 111 -6.74 12.47 10.52
C GLY A 111 -6.62 11.75 9.19
N MET A 112 -5.43 11.22 8.87
CA MET A 112 -5.24 10.47 7.63
C MET A 112 -5.53 8.98 7.82
N ASP A 113 -6.65 8.55 7.26
CA ASP A 113 -7.15 7.19 7.36
C ASP A 113 -6.88 6.36 6.09
N SER A 114 -5.86 6.68 5.32
CA SER A 114 -5.48 5.91 4.12
C SER A 114 -4.00 6.12 3.84
N SER A 115 -3.24 5.04 3.66
CA SER A 115 -1.81 5.15 3.37
C SER A 115 -1.52 5.78 2.01
N ALA A 116 -2.42 5.66 1.04
CA ALA A 116 -2.28 6.32 -0.26
C ALA A 116 -2.42 7.84 -0.12
N LEU A 117 -3.44 8.31 0.61
CA LEU A 117 -3.57 9.72 0.98
C LEU A 117 -2.41 10.20 1.83
N TYR A 118 -1.93 9.36 2.75
CA TYR A 118 -0.81 9.70 3.61
C TYR A 118 0.44 10.03 2.80
N LEU A 119 0.80 9.12 1.89
CA LEU A 119 1.94 9.34 1.01
C LEU A 119 1.72 10.51 0.05
N TRP A 120 0.50 10.68 -0.47
CA TRP A 120 0.20 11.79 -1.37
C TRP A 120 0.29 13.15 -0.66
N ALA A 121 -0.27 13.26 0.54
CA ALA A 121 -0.19 14.46 1.34
C ALA A 121 1.24 14.78 1.77
N MET A 122 2.06 13.76 2.07
CA MET A 122 3.44 13.97 2.49
C MET A 122 4.39 14.29 1.33
N LEU A 123 4.33 13.51 0.24
CA LEU A 123 5.34 13.49 -0.83
C LEU A 123 4.78 13.86 -2.21
N GLY A 124 3.50 14.22 -2.29
CA GLY A 124 2.85 14.54 -3.55
C GLY A 124 2.76 13.34 -4.49
N VAL A 125 2.92 13.57 -5.79
CA VAL A 125 2.81 12.53 -6.82
C VAL A 125 3.83 11.41 -6.61
N VAL A 126 5.00 11.73 -6.06
CA VAL A 126 6.04 10.74 -5.72
C VAL A 126 5.52 9.73 -4.70
N GLY A 127 4.70 10.17 -3.73
CA GLY A 127 4.06 9.30 -2.76
C GLY A 127 3.14 8.25 -3.41
N LEU A 128 2.38 8.65 -4.44
CA LEU A 128 1.52 7.72 -5.18
C LEU A 128 2.35 6.67 -5.95
N LEU A 129 3.49 7.08 -6.51
CA LEU A 129 4.43 6.15 -7.15
C LEU A 129 5.00 5.15 -6.15
N LEU A 130 5.36 5.59 -4.94
CA LEU A 130 5.84 4.72 -3.86
C LEU A 130 4.78 3.71 -3.44
N TYR A 131 3.51 4.13 -3.35
CA TYR A 131 2.42 3.19 -3.10
C TYR A 131 2.28 2.17 -4.25
N GLY A 132 2.43 2.61 -5.51
CA GLY A 132 2.44 1.75 -6.70
C GLY A 132 3.56 0.70 -6.73
N LEU A 133 4.69 0.94 -6.06
CA LEU A 133 5.79 -0.04 -5.94
C LEU A 133 5.40 -1.32 -5.18
N GLN A 134 4.24 -1.35 -4.53
CA GLN A 134 3.70 -2.59 -3.99
C GLN A 134 3.40 -3.63 -5.08
N ILE A 135 3.05 -3.22 -6.31
CA ILE A 135 2.79 -4.14 -7.42
C ILE A 135 4.01 -5.03 -7.72
N PRO A 136 5.19 -4.46 -8.07
CA PRO A 136 6.36 -5.28 -8.34
C PRO A 136 6.82 -6.07 -7.11
N LEU A 137 6.64 -5.56 -5.88
CA LEU A 137 6.92 -6.31 -4.66
C LEU A 137 6.05 -7.57 -4.55
N LEU A 138 4.73 -7.42 -4.71
CA LEU A 138 3.78 -8.54 -4.66
C LEU A 138 4.06 -9.56 -5.77
N PHE A 139 4.44 -9.11 -6.97
CA PHE A 139 4.79 -10.02 -8.07
C PHE A 139 6.03 -10.85 -7.75
N ARG A 140 7.09 -10.22 -7.22
CA ARG A 140 8.31 -10.95 -6.84
C ARG A 140 8.05 -11.96 -5.71
N LEU A 141 7.18 -11.62 -4.76
CA LEU A 141 6.76 -12.53 -3.69
C LEU A 141 5.84 -13.65 -4.20
N LEU A 142 5.00 -13.37 -5.19
CA LEU A 142 4.10 -14.35 -5.80
C LEU A 142 4.87 -15.41 -6.60
N ASP A 143 5.93 -15.00 -7.29
CA ASP A 143 6.78 -15.88 -8.08
C ASP A 143 7.76 -16.71 -7.22
N ASP A 144 7.84 -16.45 -5.91
CA ASP A 144 8.67 -17.22 -4.99
C ASP A 144 7.95 -18.49 -4.46
N PRO A 145 8.45 -19.70 -4.77
CA PRO A 145 7.88 -20.96 -4.26
C PRO A 145 8.17 -21.22 -2.76
N SER A 146 9.08 -20.47 -2.13
CA SER A 146 9.52 -20.69 -0.76
C SER A 146 8.38 -20.49 0.26
N ARG A 147 8.52 -21.12 1.44
CA ARG A 147 7.54 -20.92 2.53
C ARG A 147 7.58 -19.48 3.06
N VAL A 148 8.77 -18.88 3.08
CA VAL A 148 9.00 -17.51 3.54
C VAL A 148 8.35 -16.52 2.56
N GLY A 149 8.57 -16.68 1.25
CA GLY A 149 7.94 -15.87 0.21
C GLY A 149 6.41 -15.91 0.28
N ARG A 150 5.82 -17.09 0.49
CA ARG A 150 4.37 -17.24 0.70
C ARG A 150 3.85 -16.53 1.95
N MET A 151 4.58 -16.62 3.06
CA MET A 151 4.23 -15.90 4.29
C MET A 151 4.29 -14.37 4.08
N LEU A 152 5.37 -13.88 3.45
CA LEU A 152 5.55 -12.46 3.18
C LEU A 152 4.57 -11.91 2.14
N LEU A 153 4.19 -12.72 1.16
CA LEU A 153 3.11 -12.41 0.22
C LEU A 153 1.79 -12.19 0.97
N ALA A 154 1.42 -13.11 1.85
CA ALA A 154 0.19 -13.01 2.62
C ALA A 154 0.17 -11.75 3.50
N ILE A 155 1.28 -11.47 4.18
CA ILE A 155 1.41 -10.28 5.02
C ILE A 155 1.34 -9.01 4.17
N SER A 156 2.08 -8.94 3.07
CA SER A 156 2.13 -7.76 2.20
C SER A 156 0.79 -7.49 1.51
N PHE A 157 0.08 -8.55 1.10
CA PHE A 157 -1.25 -8.44 0.50
C PHE A 157 -2.30 -7.98 1.51
N CYS A 158 -2.28 -8.55 2.72
CA CYS A 158 -3.15 -8.11 3.81
C CYS A 158 -2.85 -6.66 4.20
N TRP A 159 -1.57 -6.29 4.30
CA TRP A 159 -1.12 -4.93 4.54
C TRP A 159 -1.69 -3.97 3.49
N CYS A 160 -1.62 -4.33 2.20
CA CYS A 160 -2.17 -3.53 1.12
C CYS A 160 -3.69 -3.31 1.27
N LEU A 161 -4.46 -4.36 1.59
CA LEU A 161 -5.90 -4.25 1.78
C LEU A 161 -6.28 -3.36 2.98
N ILE A 162 -5.57 -3.49 4.11
CA ILE A 162 -5.86 -2.65 5.28
C ILE A 162 -5.43 -1.20 5.02
N SER A 163 -4.37 -0.98 4.23
CA SER A 163 -3.85 0.35 3.87
C SER A 163 -4.85 1.25 3.13
N TRP A 164 -5.91 0.67 2.53
CA TRP A 164 -6.97 1.43 1.86
C TRP A 164 -7.66 2.41 2.79
N THR A 165 -7.89 1.98 4.03
CA THR A 165 -8.75 2.68 5.01
C THR A 165 -8.09 2.86 6.36
N THR A 166 -6.80 2.59 6.43
CA THR A 166 -6.00 2.82 7.62
C THR A 166 -4.65 3.27 7.16
N ASP A 167 -4.10 4.30 7.79
CA ASP A 167 -2.70 4.60 7.58
C ASP A 167 -1.80 3.59 8.31
N MET A 168 -1.20 2.70 7.52
CA MET A 168 -0.23 1.72 7.99
C MET A 168 1.14 2.32 8.32
N PHE A 169 1.49 3.51 7.80
CA PHE A 169 2.83 4.09 8.01
C PHE A 169 3.04 4.59 9.44
N GLU A 170 1.97 4.91 10.17
CA GLU A 170 2.00 5.21 11.60
C GLU A 170 2.08 3.92 12.46
N VAL A 171 1.92 2.74 11.87
CA VAL A 171 1.96 1.45 12.58
C VAL A 171 3.34 0.81 12.44
N ALA A 172 4.20 1.01 13.45
CA ALA A 172 5.59 0.53 13.44
C ALA A 172 5.74 -0.97 13.13
N VAL A 173 4.85 -1.81 13.67
CA VAL A 173 4.87 -3.27 13.41
C VAL A 173 4.57 -3.57 11.94
N ALA A 174 3.63 -2.84 11.32
CA ALA A 174 3.28 -3.02 9.91
C ALA A 174 4.46 -2.64 9.01
N ASN A 175 5.14 -1.54 9.32
CA ASN A 175 6.34 -1.10 8.60
C ASN A 175 7.49 -2.10 8.70
N LEU A 176 7.68 -2.74 9.86
CA LEU A 176 8.70 -3.77 10.04
C LEU A 176 8.49 -4.94 9.07
N PHE A 177 7.26 -5.44 8.94
CA PHE A 177 6.97 -6.57 8.06
C PHE A 177 7.10 -6.21 6.58
N VAL A 178 6.66 -5.02 6.18
CA VAL A 178 6.86 -4.53 4.81
C VAL A 178 8.35 -4.35 4.51
N GLY A 179 9.12 -3.78 5.45
CA GLY A 179 10.58 -3.65 5.33
C GLY A 179 11.26 -5.01 5.19
N LEU A 180 10.81 -6.01 5.94
CA LEU A 180 11.32 -7.38 5.84
C LEU A 180 10.96 -8.03 4.50
N ALA A 181 9.76 -7.79 3.98
CA ALA A 181 9.35 -8.27 2.66
C ALA A 181 10.19 -7.65 1.54
N ILE A 182 10.43 -6.33 1.60
CA ILE A 182 11.29 -5.62 0.65
C ILE A 182 12.73 -6.14 0.73
N GLY A 183 13.30 -6.21 1.94
CA GLY A 183 14.66 -6.69 2.15
C GLY A 183 14.87 -8.13 1.68
N TYR A 184 13.89 -9.01 1.95
CA TYR A 184 13.89 -10.39 1.48
C TYR A 184 13.95 -10.48 -0.05
N VAL A 185 13.13 -9.67 -0.75
CA VAL A 185 13.10 -9.65 -2.21
C VAL A 185 14.38 -9.10 -2.82
N ILE A 186 14.99 -8.08 -2.20
CA ILE A 186 16.26 -7.51 -2.66
C ILE A 186 17.39 -8.52 -2.50
N ALA A 187 17.59 -9.08 -1.30
CA ALA A 187 18.66 -10.03 -1.02
C ALA A 187 18.62 -11.24 -1.97
N ARG A 188 17.42 -11.74 -2.26
CA ARG A 188 17.22 -12.86 -3.17
C ARG A 188 17.51 -12.51 -4.64
N SER A 189 17.26 -11.27 -5.04
CA SER A 189 17.64 -10.78 -6.37
C SER A 189 19.17 -10.70 -6.54
N GLU A 190 19.89 -10.36 -5.46
CA GLU A 190 21.35 -10.35 -5.44
C GLU A 190 21.93 -11.77 -5.52
N GLU A 191 21.40 -12.72 -4.74
CA GLU A 191 21.79 -14.13 -4.82
C GLU A 191 21.61 -14.71 -6.23
N ALA A 192 20.48 -14.43 -6.88
CA ALA A 192 20.22 -14.86 -8.25
C ALA A 192 21.19 -14.24 -9.27
N SER A 193 21.62 -13.00 -9.04
CA SER A 193 22.57 -12.28 -9.90
C SER A 193 24.01 -12.80 -9.73
N GLN A 194 24.40 -13.15 -8.49
CA GLN A 194 25.73 -13.71 -8.20
C GLN A 194 25.87 -15.17 -8.65
N GLY A 195 24.80 -15.97 -8.57
CA GLY A 195 24.79 -17.37 -9.03
C GLY A 195 24.99 -17.55 -10.54
N HIS A 196 24.84 -16.49 -11.35
CA HIS A 196 25.06 -16.52 -12.80
C HIS A 196 26.53 -16.28 -13.22
N SER A 197 27.43 -15.96 -12.28
CA SER A 197 28.84 -15.61 -12.52
C SER A 197 29.93 -16.66 -12.19
N PRO A 198 29.68 -17.94 -11.83
CA PRO A 198 30.77 -18.91 -11.67
C PRO A 198 31.14 -19.68 -12.95
N ALA A 199 30.29 -19.67 -13.99
CA ALA A 199 30.52 -20.47 -15.20
C ALA A 199 31.43 -19.80 -16.24
N LEU A 200 31.54 -18.46 -16.23
CA LEU A 200 32.37 -17.74 -17.20
C LEU A 200 33.85 -17.67 -16.80
N GLN A 201 34.20 -17.93 -15.54
CA GLN A 201 35.60 -17.92 -15.06
C GLN A 201 36.33 -19.26 -15.26
N LEU A 202 35.59 -20.37 -15.44
CA LEU A 202 36.20 -21.69 -15.70
C LEU A 202 36.57 -21.91 -17.17
N ILE A 203 36.02 -21.13 -18.10
CA ILE A 203 36.30 -21.25 -19.54
C ILE A 203 37.55 -20.44 -19.94
N THR A 204 37.94 -19.41 -19.17
CA THR A 204 39.13 -18.58 -19.47
C THR A 204 40.45 -19.12 -18.90
N HIS A 205 40.42 -20.17 -18.07
CA HIS A 205 41.64 -20.81 -17.54
C HIS A 205 41.94 -22.20 -18.13
N ALA A 206 41.14 -22.67 -19.08
CA ALA A 206 41.32 -23.94 -19.77
C ALA A 206 41.71 -23.73 -21.24
N GLU A 207 42.76 -22.94 -21.50
CA GLU A 207 43.44 -22.98 -22.79
C GLU A 207 44.84 -23.56 -22.60
N PRO A 208 45.07 -24.84 -22.96
CA PRO A 208 46.41 -25.37 -23.11
C PRO A 208 46.87 -25.17 -24.55
N ARG A 209 47.93 -24.38 -24.74
CA ARG A 209 48.97 -24.57 -25.76
C ARG A 209 50.18 -23.70 -25.50
#